data_AF-A0A5E4AFN0-F1
#
_entry.id   AF-A0A5E4AFN0-F1
#
_cell.length_a   1.000
_cell.length_b   1.000
_cell.length_c   1.000
_cell.angle_alpha   90.00
_cell.angle_beta   90.00
_cell.angle_gamma   90.00
#
_symmetry.space_group_name_H-M   'P 1'
#
loop_
_entity.id
_entity.type
_entity.pdbx_description
1 polymer ?
#
loop_
_entity_poly.entity_id
_entity_poly.type
_entity_poly.pdbx_seq_one_letter_code
_entity_poly.pdbx_strand_id
1 'polypeptide(L)'
;MPVILTPLHFDRDPLQKQPSCQRSVVIRTFITSDFMTGVPATPGNEIPVEVVLKMVTEIKKIPGISRIMYDLTSKPPGTTEWE
;
A
#
# COMPACT_ATOMS: atom_id res chain seq x y z
N MET A 1 -4.19 7.38 -8.14
CA MET A 1 -3.37 6.67 -7.13
C MET A 1 -4.33 5.98 -6.18
N PRO A 2 -4.70 4.72 -6.44
CA PRO A 2 -5.56 3.97 -5.54
C PRO A 2 -4.93 3.81 -4.15
N VAL A 3 -5.79 3.82 -3.13
CA VAL A 3 -5.43 3.53 -1.74
C VAL A 3 -6.37 2.43 -1.26
N ILE A 4 -5.82 1.25 -1.02
CA ILE A 4 -6.61 0.03 -0.82
C ILE A 4 -6.56 -0.38 0.65
N LEU A 5 -7.70 -0.73 1.23
CA LEU A 5 -7.79 -1.29 2.58
C LEU A 5 -7.87 -2.81 2.51
N THR A 6 -6.91 -3.49 3.11
CA THR A 6 -6.79 -4.95 3.13
C THR A 6 -7.14 -5.52 4.51
N PRO A 7 -7.82 -6.68 4.59
CA PRO A 7 -8.21 -7.30 5.85
C PRO A 7 -7.04 -8.06 6.52
N LEU A 8 -5.86 -7.42 6.61
CA LEU A 8 -4.63 -8.00 7.14
C LEU A 8 -4.20 -7.35 8.45
N HIS A 9 -4.03 -8.17 9.49
CA HIS A 9 -3.54 -7.77 10.81
C HIS A 9 -2.20 -8.46 11.13
N PHE A 10 -1.13 -7.69 11.02
CA PHE A 10 0.27 -8.07 11.30
C PHE A 10 0.65 -7.83 12.77
N ASP A 11 1.88 -8.22 13.13
CA ASP A 11 2.52 -7.98 14.44
C ASP A 11 1.82 -8.62 15.65
N ARG A 12 1.03 -9.67 15.42
CA ARG A 12 0.42 -10.50 16.46
C ARG A 12 1.38 -11.60 16.91
N ASP A 13 1.44 -11.84 18.22
CA ASP A 13 2.12 -13.03 18.75
C ASP A 13 1.30 -14.29 18.39
N PRO A 14 1.85 -15.23 17.60
CA PRO A 14 1.13 -16.43 17.19
C PRO A 14 0.79 -17.35 18.37
N LEU A 15 1.54 -17.29 19.48
CA LEU A 15 1.29 -18.11 20.66
C LEU A 15 0.07 -17.64 21.44
N GLN A 16 -0.25 -16.35 21.37
CA GLN A 16 -1.36 -15.73 22.11
C GLN A 16 -2.72 -15.86 21.41
N LYS A 17 -2.78 -16.40 20.18
CA LYS A 17 -4.01 -16.62 19.40
C LYS A 17 -4.95 -15.39 19.34
N GLN A 18 -4.37 -14.20 19.24
CA GLN A 18 -5.15 -12.95 19.20
C GLN A 18 -6.01 -12.86 17.92
N PRO A 19 -7.29 -12.44 18.02
CA PRO A 19 -8.16 -12.28 16.87
C PRO A 19 -7.66 -11.18 15.91
N SER A 20 -7.99 -11.32 14.62
CA SER A 20 -7.63 -10.32 13.60
C SER A 20 -8.63 -9.17 13.59
N CYS A 21 -8.35 -8.07 14.30
CA CYS A 21 -9.22 -6.90 14.39
C CYS A 21 -8.74 -5.65 13.62
N GLN A 22 -7.48 -5.59 13.19
CA GLN A 22 -6.93 -4.47 12.43
C GLN A 22 -6.89 -4.75 10.92
N ARG A 23 -6.65 -3.70 10.14
CA ARG A 23 -6.55 -3.73 8.67
C ARG A 23 -5.26 -3.07 8.21
N SER A 24 -4.83 -3.31 6.98
CA SER A 24 -3.61 -2.71 6.44
C SER A 24 -3.91 -1.94 5.16
N VAL A 25 -3.11 -0.90 4.88
CA VAL A 25 -3.33 -0.02 3.73
C VAL A 25 -2.29 -0.31 2.66
N VAL A 26 -2.68 -0.30 1.39
CA VAL A 26 -1.78 -0.34 0.24
C VAL A 26 -1.81 1.00 -0.48
N ILE A 27 -0.64 1.59 -0.70
CA ILE A 27 -0.46 2.75 -1.56
C ILE A 27 -0.15 2.23 -2.96
N ARG A 28 -1.04 2.47 -3.93
CA ARG A 28 -0.81 2.12 -5.33
C ARG A 28 -0.56 3.37 -6.17
N THR A 29 0.71 3.73 -6.31
CA THR A 29 1.11 4.66 -7.37
C THR A 29 1.08 3.96 -8.71
N PHE A 30 0.69 4.69 -9.75
CA PHE A 30 0.59 4.13 -11.09
C PHE A 30 0.77 5.24 -12.12
N ILE A 31 1.75 5.08 -12.99
CA ILE A 31 2.13 6.01 -14.05
C ILE A 31 1.83 5.34 -15.39
N THR A 32 1.02 6.00 -16.20
CA THR A 32 0.53 5.46 -17.48
C THR A 32 0.11 6.60 -18.41
N SER A 33 0.20 6.38 -19.72
CA SER A 33 -0.30 7.29 -20.75
C SER A 33 -1.70 6.94 -21.23
N ASP A 34 -2.10 5.66 -21.16
CA ASP A 34 -3.31 5.14 -21.80
C ASP A 34 -4.07 4.10 -20.95
N PHE A 35 -3.62 3.86 -19.71
CA PHE A 35 -4.11 2.84 -18.79
C PHE A 35 -4.03 1.39 -19.30
N MET A 36 -3.44 1.12 -20.47
CA MET A 36 -3.25 -0.24 -20.98
C MET A 36 -1.97 -0.87 -20.43
N THR A 37 -0.92 -0.06 -20.30
CA THR A 37 0.33 -0.43 -19.61
C THR A 37 0.69 0.63 -18.58
N GLY A 38 1.47 0.28 -17.57
CA GLY A 38 1.91 1.27 -16.61
C GLY A 38 2.85 0.71 -15.57
N VAL A 39 3.60 1.59 -14.93
CA VAL A 39 4.57 1.25 -13.90
C VAL A 39 4.21 1.97 -12.60
N PRO A 40 4.49 1.38 -11.43
CA PRO A 40 4.41 2.12 -10.18
C PRO A 40 5.46 3.24 -10.16
N ALA A 41 5.18 4.32 -9.45
CA ALA A 41 6.20 5.31 -9.15
C ALA A 41 7.20 4.68 -8.17
N THR A 42 8.48 4.71 -8.52
CA THR A 42 9.56 4.24 -7.65
C THR A 42 9.93 5.37 -6.68
N PRO A 43 9.83 5.14 -5.35
CA PRO A 43 10.26 6.13 -4.38
C PRO A 43 11.75 6.48 -4.56
N GLY A 44 12.06 7.76 -4.71
CA GLY A 44 13.39 8.28 -5.00
C GLY A 44 13.66 8.52 -6.48
N ASN A 45 12.72 8.18 -7.37
CA ASN A 45 12.80 8.49 -8.80
C ASN A 45 11.63 9.41 -9.20
N GLU A 46 10.45 8.84 -9.51
CA GLU A 46 9.30 9.63 -9.97
C GLU A 46 8.55 10.32 -8.81
N ILE A 47 8.73 9.82 -7.58
CA ILE A 47 8.18 10.42 -6.35
C ILE A 47 9.28 10.53 -5.29
N PRO A 48 9.46 11.68 -4.61
CA PRO A 48 10.43 11.78 -3.52
C PRO A 48 10.15 10.79 -2.39
N VAL A 49 11.20 10.14 -1.87
CA VAL A 49 11.07 9.15 -0.78
C VAL A 49 10.41 9.76 0.45
N GLU A 50 10.73 11.01 0.77
CA GLU A 50 10.18 11.75 1.91
C GLU A 50 8.64 11.87 1.85
N VAL A 51 8.07 12.00 0.65
CA VAL A 51 6.63 12.10 0.46
C VAL A 51 5.96 10.78 0.81
N VAL A 52 6.52 9.66 0.34
CA VAL A 52 6.03 8.31 0.63
C VAL A 52 6.16 8.00 2.13
N LEU A 53 7.30 8.35 2.74
CA LEU A 53 7.49 8.17 4.19
C LEU A 53 6.51 9.03 5.01
N LYS A 54 6.24 10.26 4.58
CA LYS A 54 5.22 11.10 5.23
C LYS A 54 3.83 10.49 5.15
N MET A 55 3.45 9.92 3.99
CA MET A 55 2.18 9.17 3.86
C MET A 55 2.12 8.00 4.86
N VAL A 56 3.20 7.22 4.96
CA VAL A 56 3.30 6.12 5.94
C VAL A 56 3.12 6.65 7.37
N THR A 57 3.80 7.73 7.75
CA THR A 57 3.70 8.32 9.09
C THR A 57 2.30 8.79 9.43
N GLU A 58 1.60 9.46 8.51
CA GLU A 58 0.24 9.96 8.76
C GLU A 58 -0.79 8.83 8.77
N ILE A 59 -0.74 7.90 7.82
CA ILE A 59 -1.69 6.77 7.75
C ILE A 59 -1.55 5.86 8.98
N LYS A 60 -0.32 5.67 9.50
CA LYS A 60 -0.06 4.84 10.68
C LYS A 60 -0.71 5.40 11.95
N LYS A 61 -1.01 6.70 12.02
CA LYS A 61 -1.71 7.31 13.17
C LYS A 61 -3.20 6.95 13.21
N ILE A 62 -3.77 6.47 12.11
CA ILE A 62 -5.20 6.15 12.03
C ILE A 62 -5.50 4.91 12.89
N PRO A 63 -6.46 4.99 13.83
CA PRO A 63 -6.83 3.84 14.65
C PRO A 63 -7.27 2.64 13.80
N GLY A 64 -6.78 1.45 14.14
CA GLY A 64 -7.12 0.21 13.45
C GLY A 64 -6.24 -0.12 12.23
N ILE A 65 -5.22 0.69 11.92
CA ILE A 65 -4.23 0.37 10.88
C ILE A 65 -3.06 -0.42 11.44
N SER A 66 -2.90 -1.64 10.95
CA SER A 66 -1.81 -2.56 11.28
C SER A 66 -0.55 -2.24 10.49
N ARG A 67 -0.56 -2.28 9.16
CA ARG A 67 0.62 -1.95 8.32
C ARG A 67 0.24 -1.12 7.11
N ILE A 68 1.26 -0.48 6.52
CA ILE A 68 1.17 0.22 5.25
C ILE A 68 2.11 -0.51 4.29
N MET A 69 1.60 -0.79 3.09
CA MET A 69 2.29 -1.47 2.00
C MET A 69 2.35 -0.52 0.80
N TYR A 70 3.34 -0.74 -0.05
CA TYR A 70 3.51 0.00 -1.30
C TYR A 70 3.55 -1.02 -2.43
N ASP A 71 2.67 -0.88 -3.40
CA ASP A 71 2.57 -1.86 -4.49
C ASP A 71 3.60 -1.54 -5.58
N LEU A 72 4.36 -2.57 -5.94
CA LEU A 72 5.49 -2.54 -6.86
C LEU A 72 5.16 -3.17 -8.22
N THR A 73 3.90 -3.53 -8.46
CA THR A 73 3.50 -4.30 -9.63
C THR A 73 3.20 -3.39 -10.82
N SER A 74 3.83 -3.66 -11.96
CA SER A 74 3.49 -3.03 -13.25
C SER A 74 2.25 -3.66 -13.88
N LYS A 75 1.66 -2.97 -14.85
CA LYS A 75 0.64 -3.52 -15.76
C LYS A 75 1.28 -3.76 -17.13
N PRO A 76 1.27 -5.01 -17.65
CA PRO A 76 1.02 -6.27 -16.94
C PRO A 76 2.18 -6.65 -15.98
N PRO A 77 1.99 -7.59 -15.01
CA PRO A 77 0.87 -8.52 -14.83
C PRO A 77 -0.29 -7.99 -13.96
N GLY A 78 -0.11 -6.89 -13.24
CA GLY A 78 -1.16 -6.30 -12.41
C GLY A 78 -2.11 -5.42 -13.20
N THR A 79 -3.13 -4.88 -12.52
CA THR A 79 -4.02 -3.82 -13.02
C THR A 79 -3.83 -2.54 -12.20
N THR A 80 -4.49 -1.46 -12.62
CA THR A 80 -4.47 -0.16 -11.91
C THR A 80 -5.12 -0.29 -10.54
N GLU A 81 -6.31 -0.89 -10.49
CA GLU A 81 -7.03 -1.22 -9.27
C GLU A 81 -6.67 -2.65 -8.80
N TRP A 82 -7.06 -2.98 -7.55
CA TRP A 82 -6.92 -4.33 -6.98
C TRP A 82 -8.17 -5.21 -7.14
N GLU A 83 -9.27 -4.66 -7.64
CA GLU A 83 -10.53 -5.37 -7.96
C GLU A 83 -11.19 -4.78 -9.22
#